data_AF-A0A7J4KH22-F1
#
_entry.id   AF-A0A7J4KH22-F1
#
_cell.length_a   1.000
_cell.length_b   1.000
_cell.length_c   1.000
_cell.angle_alpha   90.00
_cell.angle_beta   90.00
_cell.angle_gamma   90.00
#
_symmetry.space_group_name_H-M   'P 1'
#
loop_
_entity.id
_entity.type
_entity.pdbx_description
1 polymer ?
#
loop_
_entity_poly.entity_id
_entity_poly.type
_entity_poly.pdbx_seq_one_letter_code
_entity_poly.pdbx_strand_id
1 'polypeptide(L)'
;MVEYGDGTTYPVHPFDVIFIATNVTPIDGVFQNLRVNAKPEARIICRDLGHGVIHLLQTREFSPYFSIRTVLTHQKSSSLLITKKE
;
A
#
# COMPACT_ATOMS: atom_id res chain seq x y z
N MET A 1 3.96 19.89 4.74
CA MET A 1 2.82 19.63 5.65
C MET A 1 2.63 18.13 5.69
N VAL A 2 2.50 17.53 6.88
CA VAL A 2 2.21 16.10 7.02
C VAL A 2 0.72 15.99 7.30
N GLU A 3 0.01 15.32 6.40
CA GLU A 3 -1.42 15.02 6.55
C GLU A 3 -1.58 13.52 6.83
N TYR A 4 -2.64 13.17 7.53
CA TYR A 4 -2.94 11.80 7.93
C TYR A 4 -4.30 11.37 7.38
N GLY A 5 -4.43 10.10 7.01
CA GLY A 5 -5.69 9.47 6.60
C GLY A 5 -5.78 8.08 7.19
N ASP A 6 -6.99 7.52 7.27
CA ASP A 6 -7.19 6.13 7.71
C ASP A 6 -7.06 5.12 6.55
N GLY A 7 -6.95 5.63 5.31
CA GLY A 7 -6.87 4.84 4.09
C GLY A 7 -8.19 4.16 3.68
N THR A 8 -9.27 4.31 4.46
CA THR A 8 -10.58 3.67 4.21
C THR A 8 -11.70 4.72 4.11
N THR A 9 -12.13 5.31 5.23
CA THR A 9 -13.23 6.29 5.28
C THR A 9 -12.76 7.73 5.08
N TYR A 10 -11.49 7.99 5.36
CA TYR A 10 -10.79 9.25 5.18
C TYR A 10 -9.58 9.04 4.26
N PRO A 11 -9.80 9.07 2.92
CA PRO A 11 -8.80 8.70 1.95
C PRO A 11 -7.65 9.70 1.87
N VAL A 12 -6.48 9.18 1.52
CA VAL A 12 -5.22 9.91 1.41
C VAL A 12 -5.17 10.56 0.02
N HIS A 13 -5.39 11.87 -0.06
CA HIS A 13 -5.40 12.66 -1.30
C HIS A 13 -4.68 14.03 -1.17
N PRO A 14 -3.82 14.45 -2.14
CA PRO A 14 -3.04 13.69 -3.11
C PRO A 14 -1.55 13.62 -2.68
N PHE A 15 -1.07 12.42 -2.33
CA PHE A 15 0.25 12.24 -1.70
C PHE A 15 1.27 11.63 -2.65
N ASP A 16 2.52 12.11 -2.59
CA ASP A 16 3.65 11.57 -3.35
C ASP A 16 4.29 10.36 -2.64
N VAL A 17 4.21 10.34 -1.31
CA VAL A 17 4.71 9.26 -0.45
C VAL A 17 3.64 8.91 0.59
N ILE A 18 3.32 7.62 0.71
CA ILE A 18 2.31 7.08 1.60
C ILE A 18 2.98 6.06 2.51
N PHE A 19 2.78 6.18 3.82
CA PHE A 19 3.32 5.25 4.80
C PHE A 19 2.17 4.47 5.44
N ILE A 20 2.18 3.15 5.27
CA ILE A 20 1.20 2.23 5.88
C ILE A 20 1.88 1.54 7.06
N ALA A 21 1.35 1.80 8.25
CA ALA A 21 1.84 1.25 9.51
C ALA A 21 1.49 -0.24 9.68
N THR A 22 2.09 -0.84 10.70
CA THR A 22 1.88 -2.24 11.10
C THR A 22 0.44 -2.50 11.53
N ASN A 23 -0.10 -3.71 11.32
CA ASN A 23 -1.44 -4.14 11.78
C ASN A 23 -2.64 -3.42 11.14
N VAL A 24 -2.49 -2.90 9.92
CA VAL A 24 -3.64 -2.38 9.16
C VAL A 24 -4.48 -3.54 8.64
N THR A 25 -5.72 -3.65 9.13
CA THR A 25 -6.71 -4.65 8.71
C THR A 25 -8.10 -4.01 8.69
N PRO A 26 -8.92 -4.19 7.64
CA PRO A 26 -8.61 -4.88 6.37
C PRO A 26 -7.71 -4.02 5.46
N ILE A 27 -6.63 -4.60 4.95
CA ILE A 27 -5.63 -3.90 4.13
C ILE A 27 -6.04 -3.74 2.65
N ASP A 28 -6.91 -4.62 2.16
CA ASP A 28 -7.50 -4.58 0.82
C ASP A 28 -8.36 -3.32 0.61
N GLY A 29 -9.13 -2.90 1.61
CA GLY A 29 -9.87 -1.63 1.56
C GLY A 29 -8.94 -0.42 1.40
N VAL A 30 -7.76 -0.46 2.05
CA VAL A 30 -6.74 0.58 1.88
C VAL A 30 -6.20 0.58 0.46
N PHE A 31 -5.83 -0.58 -0.08
CA PHE A 31 -5.35 -0.66 -1.46
C PHE A 31 -6.41 -0.26 -2.50
N GLN A 32 -7.70 -0.53 -2.26
CA GLN A 32 -8.78 -0.06 -3.13
C GLN A 32 -8.84 1.48 -3.16
N ASN A 33 -8.75 2.12 -2.00
CA ASN A 33 -8.69 3.59 -1.98
C ASN A 33 -7.43 4.12 -2.64
N LEU A 34 -6.26 3.54 -2.36
CA LEU A 34 -5.01 3.98 -2.98
C LEU A 34 -5.03 3.83 -4.50
N ARG A 35 -5.68 2.79 -5.02
CA ARG A 35 -5.88 2.60 -6.46
C ARG A 35 -6.61 3.80 -7.06
N VAL A 36 -7.68 4.28 -6.44
CA VAL A 36 -8.48 5.41 -6.95
C VAL A 36 -7.79 6.75 -6.70
N ASN A 37 -7.18 6.91 -5.53
CA ASN A 37 -6.87 8.22 -4.96
C ASN A 37 -5.39 8.58 -4.98
N ALA A 38 -4.48 7.61 -4.97
CA ALA A 38 -3.05 7.92 -5.00
C ALA A 38 -2.65 8.51 -6.36
N LYS A 39 -1.68 9.42 -6.37
CA LYS A 39 -1.09 9.93 -7.62
C LYS A 39 -0.45 8.77 -8.42
N PRO A 40 -0.41 8.85 -9.77
CA PRO A 40 0.46 7.98 -10.54
C PRO A 40 1.89 8.01 -9.99
N GLU A 41 2.57 6.87 -9.97
CA GLU A 41 3.93 6.72 -9.43
C GLU A 41 4.11 7.05 -7.93
N ALA A 42 3.02 7.23 -7.18
CA ALA A 42 3.08 7.40 -5.73
C ALA A 42 3.82 6.22 -5.08
N ARG A 43 4.73 6.54 -4.16
CA ARG A 43 5.51 5.55 -3.42
C ARG A 43 4.78 5.18 -2.14
N ILE A 44 4.46 3.91 -2.00
CA ILE A 44 3.77 3.36 -0.84
C ILE A 44 4.76 2.49 -0.08
N ILE A 45 5.07 2.90 1.14
CA ILE A 45 5.95 2.19 2.05
C ILE A 45 5.07 1.45 3.05
N CYS A 46 5.10 0.12 2.98
CA CYS A 46 4.42 -0.76 3.91
C CYS A 46 5.43 -1.30 4.91
N ARG A 47 5.18 -1.12 6.21
CA ARG A 47 6.06 -1.64 7.25
C ARG A 47 5.41 -2.79 8.01
N ASP A 48 6.17 -3.86 8.22
CA ASP A 48 5.81 -5.04 9.01
C ASP A 48 4.39 -5.57 8.73
N LEU A 49 4.03 -5.66 7.45
CA LEU A 49 2.76 -6.28 7.05
C LEU A 49 2.89 -7.81 7.07
N GLY A 50 1.78 -8.49 7.36
CA GLY A 50 1.72 -9.96 7.27
C GLY A 50 1.97 -10.44 5.85
N HIS A 51 2.47 -11.68 5.70
CA HIS A 51 2.83 -12.27 4.40
C HIS A 51 1.68 -12.28 3.37
N GLY A 52 0.42 -12.24 3.82
CA GLY A 52 -0.74 -12.20 2.95
C GLY A 52 -0.81 -10.97 2.02
N VAL A 53 -0.13 -9.86 2.37
CA VAL A 53 -0.18 -8.63 1.56
C VAL A 53 0.54 -8.78 0.21
N ILE A 54 1.62 -9.57 0.16
CA ILE A 54 2.30 -9.84 -1.11
C ILE A 54 1.35 -10.59 -2.06
N HIS A 55 0.66 -11.61 -1.55
CA HIS A 55 -0.32 -12.37 -2.33
C HIS A 55 -1.49 -11.49 -2.77
N LEU A 56 -1.98 -10.61 -1.90
CA LEU A 56 -3.02 -9.64 -2.25
C LEU A 56 -2.61 -8.76 -3.43
N LEU A 57 -1.39 -8.22 -3.41
CA LEU A 57 -0.89 -7.34 -4.49
C LEU A 57 -0.61 -8.08 -5.81
N GLN A 58 -0.48 -9.40 -5.75
CA GLN A 58 -0.30 -10.27 -6.93
C GLN A 58 -1.62 -10.77 -7.52
N THR A 59 -2.77 -10.51 -6.89
CA THR A 59 -4.07 -10.89 -7.45
C THR A 59 -4.40 -10.10 -8.72
N ARG A 60 -5.29 -10.63 -9.56
CA ARG A 60 -5.80 -9.94 -10.76
C ARG A 60 -6.44 -8.58 -10.46
N GLU A 61 -6.88 -8.38 -9.22
CA GLU A 61 -7.54 -7.15 -8.77
C GLU A 61 -6.54 -6.01 -8.57
N PHE A 62 -5.37 -6.28 -7.98
CA PHE A 62 -4.39 -5.26 -7.61
C PHE A 62 -3.14 -5.22 -8.50
N SER A 63 -2.78 -6.35 -9.10
CA SER A 63 -1.59 -6.44 -9.96
C SER A 63 -1.57 -5.45 -11.13
N PRO A 64 -2.71 -5.01 -11.71
CA PRO A 64 -2.69 -3.99 -12.77
C PRO A 64 -2.32 -2.59 -12.28
N TYR A 65 -2.54 -2.28 -10.99
CA TYR A 65 -2.42 -0.92 -10.44
C TYR A 65 -1.18 -0.71 -9.60
N PHE A 66 -0.57 -1.79 -9.09
CA PHE A 66 0.56 -1.70 -8.18
C PHE A 66 1.75 -2.51 -8.68
N SER A 67 2.96 -1.98 -8.44
CA SER A 67 4.22 -2.69 -8.64
C SER A 67 4.95 -2.82 -7.32
N ILE A 68 5.33 -4.04 -6.92
CA ILE A 68 6.24 -4.25 -5.81
C ILE A 68 7.67 -3.97 -6.31
N ARG A 69 8.35 -2.99 -5.72
CA ARG A 69 9.73 -2.60 -6.06
C ARG A 69 10.77 -3.23 -5.14
N THR A 70 10.44 -3.35 -3.86
CA THR A 70 11.35 -3.93 -2.86
C THR A 70 10.54 -4.73 -1.86
N VAL A 71 11.11 -5.87 -1.46
CA VAL A 71 10.59 -6.72 -0.39
C VAL A 71 11.71 -6.95 0.60
N LEU A 72 11.47 -6.60 1.87
CA LEU A 72 12.33 -6.96 2.98
C LEU A 72 11.56 -7.92 3.87
N THR A 73 11.99 -9.18 3.93
CA THR A 73 11.37 -10.21 4.76
C THR A 73 12.11 -10.32 6.09
N HIS A 74 11.35 -10.39 7.17
CA HIS A 74 11.83 -10.78 8.50
C HIS A 74 10.92 -11.90 9.03
N GLN A 75 11.37 -12.68 10.01
CA GLN A 75 10.77 -13.98 10.40
C GLN A 75 9.23 -14.08 10.43
N LYS A 76 8.52 -12.99 10.77
CA LYS A 76 7.05 -12.97 10.87
C LYS A 76 6.37 -11.83 10.09
N SER A 77 7.13 -11.03 9.34
CA SER A 77 6.61 -9.83 8.68
C SER A 77 7.37 -9.51 7.39
N SER A 78 6.78 -8.68 6.55
CA SER A 78 7.44 -8.14 5.36
C SER A 78 7.22 -6.64 5.29
N SER A 79 8.29 -5.92 4.98
CA SER A 79 8.21 -4.51 4.59
C SER A 79 8.32 -4.42 3.08
N LEU A 80 7.46 -3.60 2.47
CA LEU A 80 7.34 -3.49 1.02
C LEU A 80 7.52 -2.03 0.61
N LEU A 81 8.25 -1.82 -0.48
CA LEU A 81 8.12 -0.60 -1.27
C LEU A 81 7.28 -0.92 -2.50
N ILE A 82 6.18 -0.19 -2.67
CA ILE A 82 5.22 -0.36 -3.76
C ILE A 82 5.15 0.97 -4.52
N THR A 83 4.94 0.92 -5.83
CA THR A 83 4.59 2.10 -6.63
C THR A 83 3.25 1.89 -7.30
N LYS A 84 2.40 2.93 -7.32
CA LYS A 84 1.20 2.93 -8.17
C LYS A 84 1.62 3.08 -9.64
N LYS A 85 1.05 2.23 -10.50
CA LYS A 85 1.20 2.30 -11.96
C LYS A 85 0.27 3.40 -12.52
N GLU A 86 0.56 3.89 -13.72
CA GLU A 86 -0.29 4.82 -14.46
C GLU A 86 -1.76 4.38 -14.55
#